data_AF-A0A7W9HIG4-F1
#
_entry.id   AF-A0A7W9HIG4-F1
#
_cell.length_a   1.000
_cell.length_b   1.000
_cell.length_c   1.000
_cell.angle_alpha   90.00
_cell.angle_beta   90.00
_cell.angle_gamma   90.00
#
_symmetry.space_group_name_H-M   'P 1'
#
loop_
_entity.id
_entity.type
_entity.pdbx_description
1 polymer ?
#
loop_
_entity_poly.entity_id
_entity_poly.type
_entity_poly.pdbx_seq_one_letter_code
_entity_poly.pdbx_strand_id
1 'polypeptide(L)'
;MGTECIVSSMGLRPDATAPVRLYGSLGRTVFLTLGTAIEVTLHESHVLALRGDIATALGEMEAIDAAERIVERAYDAGAQARRAAELALERAESADRAGDVVQAARLREAAAGAETAASAAQTAAEAAEQAMTEAVDAMDRVTYTVGMSDAAAGLPLSSA
;
A
#
# COMPACT_ATOMS: atom_id res chain seq x y z
N MET A 1 -4.34 -21.90 39.27
CA MET A 1 -4.71 -22.10 37.85
C MET A 1 -4.15 -20.90 37.10
N GLY A 2 -3.05 -21.08 36.38
CA GLY A 2 -2.44 -20.02 35.59
C GLY A 2 -3.12 -19.96 34.24
N THR A 3 -3.64 -18.79 33.89
CA THR A 3 -4.20 -18.52 32.56
C THR A 3 -3.04 -18.57 31.56
N GLU A 4 -2.99 -19.59 30.70
CA GLU A 4 -2.08 -19.60 29.56
C GLU A 4 -2.47 -18.44 28.63
N CYS A 5 -1.61 -17.43 28.60
CA CYS A 5 -1.73 -16.33 27.65
C CYS A 5 -1.33 -16.88 26.27
N ILE A 6 -2.31 -17.14 25.41
CA ILE A 6 -2.04 -17.46 24.00
C ILE A 6 -1.44 -16.20 23.38
N VAL A 7 -0.17 -16.28 23.03
CA VAL A 7 0.53 -15.20 22.31
C VAL A 7 0.09 -15.26 20.85
N SER A 8 -0.82 -14.37 20.46
CA SER A 8 -1.42 -14.35 19.12
C SER A 8 -0.46 -13.94 17.99
N SER A 9 0.70 -13.37 18.32
CA SER A 9 1.76 -13.06 17.34
C SER A 9 3.12 -12.98 18.02
N MET A 10 4.12 -13.69 17.49
CA MET A 10 5.51 -13.61 17.96
C MET A 10 6.36 -12.58 17.19
N GLY A 11 5.78 -11.80 16.27
CA GLY A 11 6.48 -10.70 15.59
C GLY A 11 7.81 -11.10 14.93
N LEU A 12 7.89 -12.32 14.40
CA LEU A 12 9.13 -12.85 13.82
C LEU A 12 9.43 -12.12 12.50
N ARG A 13 10.58 -11.45 12.44
CA ARG A 13 11.11 -10.80 11.23
C ARG A 13 12.34 -11.56 10.74
N PRO A 14 12.17 -12.66 10.00
CA PRO A 14 13.29 -13.33 9.37
C PRO A 14 13.98 -12.40 8.36
N ASP A 15 15.28 -12.58 8.17
CA ASP A 15 16.04 -11.90 7.12
C ASP A 15 15.34 -12.10 5.76
N ALA A 16 15.18 -11.02 4.99
CA ALA A 16 14.54 -11.05 3.67
C ALA A 16 15.23 -11.99 2.68
N THR A 17 16.51 -12.33 2.92
CA THR A 17 17.28 -13.27 2.10
C THR A 17 17.20 -14.71 2.61
N ALA A 18 16.58 -14.96 3.77
CA ALA A 18 16.46 -16.28 4.34
C ALA A 18 15.62 -17.19 3.42
N PRO A 19 16.09 -18.39 3.08
CA PRO A 19 15.33 -19.29 2.21
C PRO A 19 14.04 -19.73 2.90
N VAL A 20 12.91 -19.52 2.21
CA VAL A 20 11.61 -20.06 2.62
C VAL A 20 11.38 -21.36 1.88
N ARG A 21 11.11 -22.46 2.59
CA ARG A 21 10.83 -23.77 1.97
C ARG A 21 9.59 -24.39 2.57
N LEU A 22 8.79 -25.02 1.71
CA LEU A 22 7.62 -25.81 2.08
C LEU A 22 7.83 -27.24 1.57
N TYR A 23 7.81 -28.24 2.45
CA TYR A 23 7.94 -29.65 2.05
C TYR A 23 7.04 -30.57 2.85
N GLY A 24 6.51 -31.61 2.19
CA GLY A 24 5.65 -32.61 2.80
C GLY A 24 6.44 -33.70 3.52
N SER A 25 5.82 -34.30 4.53
CA SER A 25 6.32 -35.48 5.23
C SER A 25 5.25 -36.59 5.28
N LEU A 26 5.68 -37.79 5.68
CA LEU A 26 4.80 -38.91 5.96
C LEU A 26 3.79 -38.50 7.04
N GLY A 27 2.50 -38.73 6.77
CA GLY A 27 1.42 -38.45 7.74
C GLY A 27 0.54 -37.23 7.44
N ARG A 28 0.55 -36.69 6.20
CA ARG A 28 -0.26 -35.51 5.78
C ARG A 28 0.13 -34.22 6.54
N THR A 29 1.38 -34.16 6.97
CA THR A 29 1.99 -33.00 7.62
C THR A 29 2.94 -32.33 6.64
N VAL A 30 2.97 -31.00 6.67
CA VAL A 30 3.83 -30.16 5.85
C VAL A 30 4.66 -29.28 6.77
N PHE A 31 5.93 -29.08 6.43
CA PHE A 31 6.84 -28.22 7.18
C PHE A 31 7.14 -26.96 6.36
N LEU A 32 6.98 -25.80 7.00
CA LEU A 32 7.42 -24.50 6.49
C LEU A 32 8.68 -24.09 7.25
N THR A 33 9.80 -23.91 6.56
CA THR A 33 11.05 -23.43 7.15
C THR A 33 11.34 -22.01 6.70
N LEU A 34 11.71 -21.14 7.63
CA LEU A 34 12.22 -19.79 7.37
C LEU A 34 13.70 -19.75 7.76
N GLY A 35 14.59 -19.81 6.77
CA GLY A 35 16.02 -19.99 7.01
C GLY A 35 16.32 -21.34 7.66
N THR A 36 17.26 -21.36 8.62
CA THR A 36 17.61 -22.56 9.40
C THR A 36 17.12 -22.49 10.85
N ALA A 37 16.48 -21.40 11.25
CA ALA A 37 16.18 -21.09 12.64
C ALA A 37 14.73 -21.35 13.04
N ILE A 38 13.81 -21.36 12.06
CA ILE A 38 12.37 -21.46 12.31
C ILE A 38 11.80 -22.57 11.43
N GLU A 39 11.13 -23.51 12.06
CA GLU A 39 10.32 -24.55 11.42
C GLU A 39 8.90 -24.49 11.99
N VAL A 40 7.91 -24.47 11.11
CA VAL A 40 6.49 -24.46 11.45
C VAL A 40 5.85 -25.71 10.87
N THR A 41 5.18 -26.48 11.72
CA THR A 41 4.44 -27.67 11.32
C THR A 41 3.01 -27.30 10.94
N LEU A 42 2.60 -27.67 9.74
CA LEU A 42 1.30 -27.35 9.16
C LEU A 42 0.54 -28.63 8.81
N HIS A 43 -0.79 -28.58 8.97
CA HIS A 43 -1.68 -29.61 8.45
C HIS A 43 -2.09 -29.30 7.00
N GLU A 44 -2.56 -30.32 6.29
CA GLU A 44 -3.06 -30.20 4.91
C GLU A 44 -4.08 -29.06 4.74
N SER A 45 -5.00 -28.88 5.70
CA SER A 45 -5.98 -27.79 5.70
C SER A 45 -5.34 -26.40 5.75
N HIS A 46 -4.29 -26.22 6.55
CA HIS A 46 -3.57 -24.95 6.66
C HIS A 46 -2.86 -24.60 5.36
N VAL A 47 -2.26 -25.59 4.69
CA VAL A 47 -1.56 -25.39 3.41
C VAL A 47 -2.54 -25.02 2.29
N LEU A 48 -3.74 -25.61 2.30
CA LEU A 48 -4.80 -25.27 1.35
C LEU A 48 -5.31 -23.84 1.56
N ALA A 49 -5.48 -23.40 2.82
CA ALA A 49 -5.82 -22.02 3.13
C ALA A 49 -4.72 -21.04 2.69
N LEU A 50 -3.47 -21.32 3.09
CA LEU A 50 -2.28 -20.54 2.69
C LEU A 50 -2.18 -20.37 1.17
N ARG A 51 -2.51 -21.39 0.38
CA ARG A 51 -2.48 -21.27 -1.09
C ARG A 51 -3.43 -20.19 -1.61
N GLY A 52 -4.64 -20.09 -1.04
CA GLY A 52 -5.60 -19.05 -1.39
C GLY A 52 -5.12 -17.68 -0.95
N ASP A 53 -4.67 -17.59 0.30
CA ASP A 53 -4.23 -16.33 0.91
C ASP A 53 -2.99 -15.76 0.21
N ILE A 54 -2.05 -16.61 -0.22
CA ILE A 54 -0.86 -16.18 -0.97
C ILE A 54 -1.26 -15.54 -2.31
N ALA A 55 -2.21 -16.12 -3.04
CA ALA A 55 -2.63 -15.55 -4.32
C ALA A 55 -3.29 -14.17 -4.14
N THR A 56 -4.12 -14.03 -3.09
CA THR A 56 -4.72 -12.75 -2.72
C THR A 56 -3.65 -11.73 -2.33
N ALA A 57 -2.75 -12.09 -1.42
CA ALA A 57 -1.68 -11.20 -0.93
C ALA A 57 -0.76 -10.73 -2.07
N LEU A 58 -0.39 -11.61 -3.00
CA LEU A 58 0.40 -11.22 -4.18
C LEU A 58 -0.35 -10.24 -5.07
N GLY A 59 -1.65 -10.47 -5.31
CA GLY A 59 -2.49 -9.55 -6.08
C GLY A 59 -2.65 -8.18 -5.40
N GLU A 60 -2.77 -8.16 -4.08
CA GLU A 60 -2.82 -6.93 -3.29
C GLU A 60 -1.50 -6.15 -3.37
N MET A 61 -0.35 -6.83 -3.25
CA MET A 61 0.97 -6.20 -3.42
C MET A 61 1.11 -5.57 -4.81
N GLU A 62 0.72 -6.28 -5.88
CA GLU A 62 0.76 -5.73 -7.24
C GLU A 62 -0.16 -4.51 -7.41
N ALA A 63 -1.33 -4.52 -6.77
CA ALA A 63 -2.27 -3.40 -6.80
C ALA A 63 -1.74 -2.18 -6.05
N ILE A 64 -1.10 -2.38 -4.90
CA ILE A 64 -0.43 -1.32 -4.11
C ILE A 64 0.72 -0.72 -4.93
N ASP A 65 1.60 -1.54 -5.50
CA ASP A 65 2.70 -1.06 -6.36
C ASP A 65 2.18 -0.29 -7.59
N ALA A 66 1.03 -0.70 -8.14
CA ALA A 66 0.38 0.03 -9.23
C ALA A 66 -0.16 1.39 -8.76
N ALA A 67 -0.79 1.45 -7.59
CA ALA A 67 -1.32 2.68 -7.00
C ALA A 67 -0.21 3.68 -6.67
N GLU A 68 0.87 3.24 -6.02
CA GLU A 68 2.02 4.09 -5.69
C GLU A 68 2.63 4.74 -6.93
N ARG A 69 2.81 3.97 -8.01
CA ARG A 69 3.29 4.51 -9.30
C ARG A 69 2.36 5.55 -9.91
N ILE A 70 1.05 5.46 -9.68
CA ILE A 70 0.09 6.46 -10.16
C ILE A 70 0.24 7.76 -9.37
N VAL A 71 0.40 7.66 -8.05
CA VAL A 71 0.63 8.82 -7.18
C VAL A 71 1.93 9.53 -7.54
N GLU A 72 3.01 8.79 -7.74
CA GLU A 72 4.30 9.34 -8.18
C GLU A 72 4.16 10.12 -9.51
N ARG A 73 3.45 9.55 -10.49
CA ARG A 73 3.17 10.24 -11.76
C ARG A 73 2.35 11.51 -11.58
N ALA A 74 1.40 11.53 -10.63
CA ALA A 74 0.62 12.72 -10.33
C ALA A 74 1.52 13.82 -9.75
N TYR A 75 2.43 13.48 -8.83
CA TYR A 75 3.42 14.42 -8.32
C TYR A 75 4.34 14.98 -9.42
N ASP A 76 4.85 14.11 -10.30
CA ASP A 76 5.69 14.50 -11.43
C ASP A 76 4.95 15.44 -12.39
N ALA A 77 3.71 15.11 -12.74
CA ALA A 77 2.87 15.95 -13.59
C ALA A 77 2.64 17.32 -12.95
N GLY A 78 2.35 17.37 -11.65
CA GLY A 78 2.21 18.62 -10.91
C GLY A 78 3.48 19.46 -10.87
N ALA A 79 4.65 18.83 -10.69
CA ALA A 79 5.93 19.51 -10.72
C ALA A 79 6.27 20.07 -12.12
N GLN A 80 5.98 19.33 -13.18
CA GLN A 80 6.14 19.79 -14.55
C GLN A 80 5.21 20.98 -14.86
N ALA A 81 3.96 20.91 -14.42
CA ALA A 81 2.99 21.98 -14.59
C ALA A 81 3.40 23.27 -13.86
N ARG A 82 3.93 23.20 -12.63
CA ARG A 82 4.49 24.36 -11.93
C ARG A 82 5.64 25.01 -12.69
N ARG A 83 6.60 24.21 -13.17
CA ARG A 83 7.71 24.73 -13.99
C ARG A 83 7.21 25.38 -15.28
N ALA A 84 6.18 24.82 -15.91
CA ALA A 84 5.57 25.40 -17.10
C ALA A 84 4.92 26.75 -16.81
N ALA A 85 4.27 26.89 -15.63
CA ALA A 85 3.72 28.17 -15.19
C ALA A 85 4.81 29.23 -14.97
N GLU A 86 5.86 28.88 -14.22
CA GLU A 86 7.01 29.77 -13.97
C GLU A 86 7.64 30.27 -15.29
N LEU A 87 7.91 29.35 -16.22
CA LEU A 87 8.46 29.70 -17.53
C LEU A 87 7.51 30.58 -18.35
N ALA A 88 6.20 30.34 -18.27
CA ALA A 88 5.22 31.16 -18.97
C ALA A 88 5.18 32.58 -18.39
N LEU A 89 5.29 32.75 -17.07
CA LEU A 89 5.37 34.05 -16.40
C LEU A 89 6.63 34.82 -16.78
N GLU A 90 7.82 34.19 -16.73
CA GLU A 90 9.07 34.84 -17.18
C GLU A 90 9.00 35.34 -18.62
N ARG A 91 8.34 34.56 -19.49
CA ARG A 91 8.12 34.95 -20.89
C ARG A 91 7.11 36.08 -21.00
N ALA A 92 6.07 36.10 -20.16
CA ALA A 92 5.08 37.16 -20.13
C ALA A 92 5.74 38.50 -19.76
N GLU A 93 6.59 38.52 -18.74
CA GLU A 93 7.37 39.69 -18.33
C GLU A 93 8.31 40.18 -19.44
N SER A 94 8.89 39.25 -20.20
CA SER A 94 9.73 39.58 -21.35
C SER A 94 8.92 40.17 -22.50
N ALA A 95 7.72 39.67 -22.75
CA ALA A 95 6.80 40.22 -23.74
C ALA A 95 6.28 41.62 -23.35
N ASP A 96 5.96 41.86 -22.06
CA ASP A 96 5.59 43.19 -21.58
C ASP A 96 6.71 44.21 -21.77
N ARG A 97 7.95 43.83 -21.45
CA ARG A 97 9.14 44.69 -21.66
C ARG A 97 9.35 45.03 -23.13
N ALA A 98 8.95 44.14 -24.04
CA ALA A 98 8.98 44.36 -25.48
C ALA A 98 7.76 45.13 -26.02
N GLY A 99 6.75 45.41 -25.18
CA GLY A 99 5.51 46.08 -25.56
C GLY A 99 4.48 45.18 -26.25
N ASP A 100 4.69 43.85 -26.27
CA ASP A 100 3.74 42.89 -26.86
C ASP A 100 2.71 42.43 -25.83
N VAL A 101 1.73 43.30 -25.57
CA VAL A 101 0.69 43.10 -24.55
C VAL A 101 -0.19 41.88 -24.84
N VAL A 102 -0.46 41.57 -26.12
CA VAL A 102 -1.29 40.43 -26.52
C VAL A 102 -0.59 39.12 -26.20
N GLN A 103 0.71 39.03 -26.53
CA GLN A 103 1.49 37.85 -26.20
C GLN A 103 1.67 37.68 -24.69
N ALA A 104 1.91 38.77 -23.96
CA ALA A 104 2.03 38.73 -22.52
C ALA A 104 0.73 38.26 -21.83
N ALA A 105 -0.44 38.69 -22.32
CA ALA A 105 -1.73 38.22 -21.82
C ALA A 105 -1.94 36.72 -22.03
N ARG A 106 -1.63 36.20 -23.23
CA ARG A 106 -1.72 34.76 -23.54
C ARG A 106 -0.79 33.91 -22.68
N LEU A 107 0.41 34.40 -22.40
CA LEU A 107 1.38 33.70 -21.55
C LEU A 107 0.92 33.64 -20.10
N ARG A 108 0.29 34.70 -19.57
CA ARG A 108 -0.32 34.68 -18.24
C ARG A 108 -1.51 33.72 -18.15
N GLU A 109 -2.33 33.65 -19.19
CA GLU A 109 -3.43 32.69 -19.27
C GLU A 109 -2.89 31.25 -19.28
N ALA A 110 -1.84 30.98 -20.05
CA ALA A 110 -1.16 29.69 -20.05
C ALA A 110 -0.56 29.35 -18.67
N ALA A 111 0.02 30.33 -17.99
CA ALA A 111 0.54 30.15 -16.63
C ALA A 111 -0.56 29.77 -15.64
N ALA A 112 -1.70 30.48 -15.64
CA ALA A 112 -2.85 30.17 -14.80
C ALA A 112 -3.43 28.78 -15.09
N GLY A 113 -3.47 28.37 -16.36
CA GLY A 113 -3.86 27.01 -16.75
C GLY A 113 -2.91 25.95 -16.19
N ALA A 114 -1.61 26.20 -16.26
CA ALA A 114 -0.59 25.30 -15.73
C ALA A 114 -0.62 25.22 -14.18
N GLU A 115 -0.84 26.34 -13.47
CA GLU A 115 -1.06 26.34 -12.02
C GLU A 115 -2.31 25.55 -11.62
N THR A 116 -3.40 25.69 -12.38
CA THR A 116 -4.63 24.92 -12.16
C THR A 116 -4.36 23.42 -12.32
N ALA A 117 -3.64 23.03 -13.37
CA ALA A 117 -3.26 21.64 -13.59
C ALA A 117 -2.35 21.10 -12.48
N ALA A 118 -1.40 21.90 -11.99
CA ALA A 118 -0.54 21.53 -10.87
C ALA A 118 -1.33 21.30 -9.58
N SER A 119 -2.28 22.19 -9.28
CA SER A 119 -3.16 22.08 -8.12
C SER A 119 -4.03 20.81 -8.21
N ALA A 120 -4.64 20.56 -9.37
CA ALA A 120 -5.43 19.35 -9.60
C ALA A 120 -4.62 18.07 -9.42
N ALA A 121 -3.38 18.04 -9.93
CA ALA A 121 -2.48 16.90 -9.76
C ALA A 121 -2.13 16.65 -8.29
N GLN A 122 -1.91 17.71 -7.51
CA GLN A 122 -1.63 17.61 -6.09
C GLN A 122 -2.84 17.10 -5.29
N THR A 123 -4.03 17.64 -5.54
CA THR A 123 -5.27 17.14 -4.92
C THR A 123 -5.51 15.66 -5.24
N ALA A 124 -5.22 15.23 -6.47
CA ALA A 124 -5.36 13.83 -6.86
C ALA A 124 -4.38 12.92 -6.11
N ALA A 125 -3.12 13.36 -5.94
CA ALA A 125 -2.12 12.63 -5.18
C ALA A 125 -2.51 12.49 -3.70
N GLU A 126 -2.90 13.59 -3.06
CA GLU A 126 -3.32 13.60 -1.65
C GLU A 126 -4.55 12.72 -1.40
N ALA A 127 -5.54 12.76 -2.29
CA ALA A 127 -6.73 11.90 -2.20
C ALA A 127 -6.38 10.41 -2.34
N ALA A 128 -5.43 10.08 -3.21
CA ALA A 128 -4.97 8.71 -3.39
C ALA A 128 -4.20 8.19 -2.16
N GLU A 129 -3.31 9.00 -1.58
CA GLU A 129 -2.60 8.67 -0.33
C GLU A 129 -3.57 8.43 0.83
N GLN A 130 -4.59 9.29 0.97
CA GLN A 130 -5.62 9.11 1.98
C GLN A 130 -6.38 7.79 1.78
N ALA A 131 -6.81 7.49 0.56
CA ALA A 131 -7.52 6.25 0.26
C ALA A 131 -6.67 5.01 0.56
N MET A 132 -5.37 5.05 0.27
CA MET A 132 -4.45 3.95 0.61
C MET A 132 -4.31 3.77 2.13
N THR A 133 -4.19 4.87 2.88
CA THR A 133 -4.13 4.83 4.35
C THR A 133 -5.42 4.23 4.94
N GLU A 134 -6.58 4.69 4.47
CA GLU A 134 -7.88 4.17 4.92
C GLU A 134 -8.07 2.68 4.59
N ALA A 135 -7.54 2.22 3.46
CA ALA A 135 -7.57 0.81 3.08
C ALA A 135 -6.72 -0.03 4.03
N VAL A 136 -5.51 0.41 4.37
CA VAL A 136 -4.65 -0.27 5.37
C VAL A 136 -5.33 -0.31 6.74
N ASP A 137 -5.86 0.81 7.21
CA ASP A 137 -6.60 0.87 8.48
C ASP A 137 -7.82 -0.06 8.49
N ALA A 138 -8.52 -0.19 7.35
CA ALA A 138 -9.63 -1.11 7.21
C ALA A 138 -9.19 -2.57 7.33
N MET A 139 -8.06 -2.94 6.71
CA MET A 139 -7.50 -4.29 6.82
C MET A 139 -7.03 -4.61 8.25
N ASP A 140 -6.41 -3.66 8.95
CA ASP A 140 -6.02 -3.84 10.35
C ASP A 140 -7.24 -4.08 11.25
N ARG A 141 -8.34 -3.36 11.02
CA ARG A 141 -9.62 -3.58 11.73
C ARG A 141 -10.23 -4.96 11.44
N VAL A 142 -10.14 -5.45 10.20
CA VAL A 142 -10.60 -6.80 9.86
C VAL A 142 -9.75 -7.86 10.56
N THR A 143 -8.43 -7.72 10.49
CA THR A 143 -7.48 -8.65 11.13
C THR A 143 -7.71 -8.72 12.64
N TYR A 144 -7.94 -7.57 13.28
CA TYR A 144 -8.25 -7.49 14.71
C TYR A 144 -9.59 -8.16 15.06
N THR A 145 -10.64 -7.97 14.26
CA THR A 145 -11.98 -8.53 14.54
C THR A 145 -12.07 -10.04 14.27
N VAL A 146 -11.40 -10.54 13.23
CA VAL A 146 -11.28 -12.00 12.96
C VAL A 146 -10.47 -12.67 14.06
N GLY A 147 -9.38 -12.05 14.52
CA GLY A 147 -8.58 -12.55 15.65
C GLY A 147 -9.38 -12.67 16.97
N MET A 148 -10.39 -11.84 17.19
CA MET A 148 -11.30 -11.96 18.35
C MET A 148 -12.41 -13.00 18.14
N SER A 149 -12.90 -13.19 16.91
CA SER A 149 -13.91 -14.20 16.58
C SER A 149 -13.38 -15.62 16.79
N ASP A 150 -12.15 -15.90 16.35
CA ASP A 150 -11.53 -17.23 16.56
C ASP A 150 -11.19 -17.49 18.03
N ALA A 151 -10.82 -16.46 18.79
CA ALA A 151 -10.61 -16.57 20.23
C ALA A 151 -11.92 -16.85 21.00
N ALA A 152 -13.06 -16.32 20.53
CA ALA A 152 -14.37 -16.55 21.13
C ALA A 152 -14.97 -17.92 20.75
N ALA A 153 -14.69 -18.42 19.54
CA ALA A 153 -15.13 -19.74 19.08
C ALA A 153 -14.37 -20.92 19.74
N GLY A 154 -13.22 -20.66 20.37
CA GLY A 154 -12.42 -21.64 21.11
C GLY A 154 -12.85 -21.90 22.55
N LEU A 155 -13.89 -21.23 23.07
CA LEU A 155 -14.41 -21.53 24.42
C LEU A 155 -15.34 -22.75 24.36
N PRO A 156 -15.02 -23.87 25.03
CA PRO A 156 -15.99 -24.95 25.16
C PRO A 156 -17.18 -24.42 25.94
N LEU A 157 -18.37 -24.52 25.34
CA LEU A 157 -19.63 -24.48 26.09
C LEU A 157 -19.59 -25.62 27.13
N SER A 158 -19.10 -25.31 28.32
CA SER A 158 -19.23 -26.19 29.48
C SER A 158 -20.71 -26.21 29.86
N SER A 159 -21.43 -27.17 29.31
CA SER A 159 -22.75 -27.56 29.79
C SER A 159 -22.62 -28.32 31.12
N ALA A 160 -23.46 -27.91 32.09
CA ALA A 160 -23.79 -28.50 33.39
C ALA A 160 -23.26 -27.73 34.61
#